data_AF-A0AAN0KAQ4-F1
#
_entry.id   AF-A0AAN0KAQ4-F1
#
_cell.length_a   1.000
_cell.length_b   1.000
_cell.length_c   1.000
_cell.angle_alpha   90.00
_cell.angle_beta   90.00
_cell.angle_gamma   90.00
#
_symmetry.space_group_name_H-M   'P 1'
#
loop_
_entity.id
_entity.type
_entity.pdbx_description
1 polymer ?
#
loop_
_entity_poly.entity_id
_entity_poly.type
_entity_poly.pdbx_seq_one_letter_code
_entity_poly.pdbx_strand_id
1 'polypeptide(L)' 'MTLDLLFVGANSGRATLDQLGAELDVRYRLIAQRITTMEIFPVSVLTVELDADAPALDAATSWFARRGIHQLAAAV' A
#
# COMPACT_ATOMS: atom_id res chain seq x y z
N MET A 1 -8.55 -4.57 -6.86
CA MET A 1 -7.17 -4.86 -7.36
C MET A 1 -6.30 -5.29 -6.20
N THR A 2 -5.52 -6.36 -6.34
CA THR A 2 -4.63 -6.88 -5.27
C THR A 2 -3.17 -6.51 -5.56
N LEU A 3 -2.48 -5.96 -4.56
CA LEU A 3 -1.11 -5.46 -4.71
C LEU A 3 -0.32 -5.52 -3.39
N ASP A 4 1.01 -5.57 -3.52
CA ASP A 4 1.94 -5.43 -2.40
C ASP A 4 2.37 -3.96 -2.28
N LEU A 5 2.16 -3.37 -1.10
CA LEU A 5 2.64 -2.04 -0.72
C LEU A 5 3.91 -2.17 0.13
N LEU A 6 4.99 -1.51 -0.28
CA LEU A 6 6.27 -1.56 0.40
C LEU A 6 6.58 -0.21 1.06
N PHE A 7 6.83 -0.27 2.37
CA PHE A 7 7.17 0.86 3.22
C PHE A 7 8.61 0.69 3.71
N VAL A 8 9.53 1.53 3.24
CA VAL A 8 10.94 1.49 3.64
C VAL A 8 11.14 2.34 4.90
N GLY A 9 11.72 1.75 5.94
CA GLY A 9 12.07 2.47 7.18
C GLY A 9 10.88 2.90 8.05
N ALA A 10 9.64 2.61 7.64
CA ALA A 10 8.42 2.98 8.37
C ALA A 10 7.53 1.76 8.62
N ASN A 11 6.89 1.73 9.79
CA ASN A 11 5.94 0.68 10.19
C ASN A 11 4.53 1.26 10.40
N SER A 12 4.11 2.19 9.53
CA SER A 12 2.83 2.92 9.63
C SER A 12 1.79 2.48 8.60
N GLY A 13 1.98 1.32 7.96
CA GLY A 13 1.21 0.96 6.76
C GLY A 13 -0.31 0.91 6.96
N ARG A 14 -0.82 0.51 8.13
CA ARG A 14 -2.27 0.51 8.40
C ARG A 14 -2.86 1.92 8.52
N ALA A 15 -2.20 2.81 9.26
CA ALA A 15 -2.63 4.21 9.37
C ALA A 15 -2.58 4.92 8.00
N THR A 16 -1.60 4.58 7.16
CA THR A 16 -1.54 5.05 5.77
C THR A 16 -2.74 4.58 4.95
N LEU A 17 -3.16 3.32 5.09
CA LEU A 17 -4.33 2.78 4.38
C LEU A 17 -5.63 3.45 4.84
N ASP A 18 -5.78 3.73 6.15
CA ASP A 18 -6.92 4.48 6.67
C ASP A 18 -6.97 5.90 6.08
N GLN A 19 -5.81 6.55 5.96
CA GLN A 19 -5.71 7.87 5.34
C GLN A 19 -6.03 7.83 3.83
N LEU A 20 -5.60 6.80 3.11
CA LEU A 20 -5.94 6.59 1.71
C LEU A 20 -7.47 6.52 1.52
N GLY A 21 -8.14 5.70 2.34
CA GLY A 21 -9.58 5.54 2.27
C GLY A 21 -10.33 6.83 2.59
N ALA A 22 -9.85 7.61 3.57
CA ALA A 22 -10.45 8.90 3.90
C ALA A 22 -10.24 9.98 2.82
N GLU A 23 -9.10 9.97 2.11
CA GLU A 23 -8.79 10.99 1.11
C GLU A 23 -9.37 10.70 -0.28
N LEU A 24 -9.46 9.41 -0.66
CA LEU A 24 -9.79 9.00 -2.03
C LEU A 24 -11.05 8.13 -2.15
N ASP A 25 -11.76 7.89 -1.05
CA ASP A 25 -12.91 6.97 -0.99
C ASP A 25 -12.57 5.54 -1.46
N VAL A 26 -11.34 5.09 -1.18
CA VAL A 26 -10.85 3.75 -1.52
C VAL A 26 -11.06 2.80 -0.35
N ARG A 27 -11.81 1.73 -0.54
CA ARG A 27 -11.92 0.66 0.46
C ARG A 27 -10.72 -0.27 0.32
N TYR A 28 -10.23 -0.77 1.44
CA TYR A 28 -9.13 -1.72 1.45
C TYR A 28 -9.41 -2.91 2.36
N ARG A 29 -8.85 -4.06 1.98
CA ARG A 29 -8.76 -5.25 2.81
C ARG A 29 -7.31 -5.66 2.92
N LEU A 30 -6.79 -5.73 4.14
CA LEU A 30 -5.46 -6.28 4.40
C LEU A 30 -5.53 -7.80 4.32
N ILE A 31 -4.75 -8.39 3.42
CA ILE A 31 -4.66 -9.85 3.23
C ILE A 31 -3.51 -10.40 4.05
N ALA A 32 -2.33 -9.77 3.96
CA ALA A 32 -1.13 -10.20 4.66
C ALA A 32 -0.24 -9.03 5.00
N GLN A 33 0.56 -9.20 6.04
CA GLN A 33 1.63 -8.29 6.43
C GLN A 33 2.88 -9.10 6.70
N ARG A 34 4.01 -8.67 6.14
CA ARG A 34 5.33 -9.23 6.45
C ARG A 34 6.34 -8.10 6.59
N ILE A 35 7.36 -8.34 7.40
CA ILE A 35 8.53 -7.45 7.47
C ILE A 35 9.68 -8.21 6.81
N THR A 36 10.32 -7.56 5.85
CA THR A 36 11.55 -8.02 5.22
C THR A 36 12.62 -6.96 5.40
N THR A 37 13.81 -7.20 4.85
CA THR A 37 14.92 -6.25 4.82
C THR A 37 15.41 -6.09 3.40
N MET A 38 15.57 -4.84 2.97
CA MET A 38 16.38 -4.52 1.79
C MET A 38 17.73 -3.99 2.29
N GLU A 39 18.77 -4.78 2.06
CA GLU A 39 20.09 -4.58 2.65
C GLU A 39 20.00 -4.49 4.19
N ILE A 40 20.11 -3.29 4.76
CA ILE A 40 20.03 -3.02 6.20
C ILE A 40 18.73 -2.30 6.62
N PHE A 41 17.88 -1.94 5.66
CA PHE A 41 16.65 -1.20 5.93
C PHE A 41 15.47 -2.15 6.11
N PRO A 42 14.73 -2.07 7.22
CA PRO A 42 13.48 -2.82 7.36
C PRO A 42 12.46 -2.31 6.36
N VAL A 43 11.77 -3.23 5.71
CA VAL A 43 10.71 -2.96 4.74
C VAL A 43 9.45 -3.68 5.22
N SER A 44 8.41 -2.91 5.53
CA SER A 44 7.08 -3.46 5.80
C SER A 44 6.37 -3.68 4.47
N VAL A 45 5.94 -4.90 4.20
CA VAL A 45 5.18 -5.24 3.00
C VAL A 45 3.75 -5.60 3.41
N LEU A 46 2.79 -4.85 2.89
CA LEU A 46 1.37 -5.11 3.07
C LEU A 46 0.76 -5.60 1.77
N THR A 47 0.26 -6.83 1.76
CA THR A 47 -0.57 -7.33 0.66
C THR A 47 -2.00 -6.88 0.91
N VAL A 48 -2.52 -6.03 0.04
CA VAL A 48 -3.86 -5.44 0.17
C VAL A 48 -4.69 -5.70 -1.07
N GLU A 49 -5.99 -5.82 -0.88
CA GLU A 49 -6.98 -5.68 -1.93
C GLU A 49 -7.65 -4.32 -1.82
N LEU A 50 -7.59 -3.54 -2.90
CA LEU A 50 -8.27 -2.25 -3.02
C LEU A 50 -9.56 -2.42 -3.81
N ASP A 51 -10.64 -1.84 -3.31
CA ASP A 51 -11.97 -1.81 -3.92
C ASP A 51 -12.41 -0.35 -4.10
N ALA A 52 -12.41 0.08 -5.36
CA ALA A 52 -12.77 1.43 -5.80
C ALA A 52 -12.98 1.44 -7.33
N ASP A 53 -13.50 2.55 -7.87
CA ASP A 53 -13.59 2.74 -9.31
C ASP A 53 -12.20 3.01 -9.95
N ALA A 54 -12.12 2.89 -11.28
CA ALA A 54 -10.85 3.06 -11.99
C ALA A 54 -10.18 4.43 -11.74
N PRO A 55 -10.91 5.57 -11.76
CA PRO A 55 -10.31 6.87 -11.43
C PRO A 55 -9.70 6.94 -10.02
N ALA A 56 -10.37 6.39 -9.00
CA ALA A 56 -9.84 6.37 -7.64
C ALA A 56 -8.62 5.45 -7.49
N LEU A 57 -8.58 4.32 -8.22
CA LEU A 57 -7.41 3.43 -8.25
C LEU A 57 -6.19 4.11 -8.94
N ASP A 58 -6.41 4.86 -10.01
CA ASP A 58 -5.36 5.65 -10.66
C ASP A 58 -4.85 6.77 -9.74
N ALA A 59 -5.77 7.43 -9.01
CA ALA A 59 -5.41 8.44 -8.01
C ALA A 59 -4.63 7.82 -6.84
N ALA A 60 -4.99 6.62 -6.38
CA ALA A 60 -4.27 5.89 -5.35
C ALA A 60 -2.82 5.59 -5.79
N THR A 61 -2.62 5.20 -7.05
CA THR A 61 -1.29 4.96 -7.62
C THR A 61 -0.39 6.19 -7.48
N SER A 62 -0.90 7.36 -7.85
CA SER A 62 -0.19 8.64 -7.71
C SER A 62 0.00 9.05 -6.24
N TRP A 63 -0.98 8.74 -5.39
CA TRP A 63 -0.97 9.06 -3.98
C TRP A 63 0.14 8.33 -3.22
N PHE A 64 0.35 7.05 -3.53
CA PHE A 64 1.43 6.23 -2.97
C PHE A 64 2.80 6.73 -3.42
N ALA A 65 2.97 7.02 -4.72
CA ALA A 65 4.25 7.48 -5.28
C ALA A 65 4.74 8.78 -4.61
N ARG A 66 3.85 9.75 -4.38
CA ARG A 66 4.17 11.00 -3.68
C ARG A 66 4.62 10.82 -2.23
N ARG A 67 4.31 9.68 -1.62
CA ARG A 67 4.64 9.33 -0.23
C ARG A 67 5.77 8.31 -0.12
N GLY A 68 6.43 7.98 -1.24
CA GLY A 68 7.52 7.00 -1.27
C GLY A 68 7.07 5.56 -0.99
N ILE A 69 5.78 5.26 -1.21
CA ILE A 69 5.24 3.91 -1.04
C ILE A 69 5.33 3.21 -2.40
N HIS A 70 6.09 2.12 -2.44
CA HIS A 70 6.24 1.35 -3.68
C HIS A 70 5.11 0.34 -3.80
N GLN A 71 4.65 0.14 -5.04
CA GLN A 71 3.61 -0.82 -5.38
C GLN A 71 4.19 -1.90 -6.27
N LEU A 72 3.86 -3.15 -5.98
CA LEU A 72 4.15 -4.30 -6.82
C LEU A 72 2.87 -5.09 -7.04
N ALA A 73 2.79 -5.80 -8.17
CA ALA A 73 1.78 -6.84 -8.31
C ALA A 73 1.96 -7.84 -7.16
N ALA A 74 0.86 -8.22 -6.50
CA ALA A 74 0.93 -9.17 -5.41
C ALA A 74 1.53 -10.48 -5.92
N ALA A 75 2.53 -11.01 -5.21
CA ALA A 75 3.06 -12.34 -5.47
C ALA A 75 1.98 -13.36 -5.07
N VAL A 76 1.23 -13.86 -6.07
CA VAL A 76 0.21 -14.90 -5.92
C VAL A 76 0.87 -16.25 -5.68
#